data_AF-A0A316NW56-F1
#
_entry.id   AF-A0A316NW56-F1
#
_cell.length_a   1.000
_cell.length_b   1.000
_cell.length_c   1.000
_cell.angle_alpha   90.00
_cell.angle_beta   90.00
_cell.angle_gamma   90.00
#
_symmetry.space_group_name_H-M   'P 1'
#
loop_
_entity.id
_entity.type
_entity.pdbx_description
1 polymer ?
#
loop_
_entity_poly.entity_id
_entity_poly.type
_entity_poly.pdbx_seq_one_letter_code
_entity_poly.pdbx_strand_id
1 'polypeptide(L)'
;MRSKKFTVSINGNLTEVYVISGFARECDRSIDTIRRYERNGVIPPAFLTYRGARCYPVEFTKKVAPLIRRIPCNRKCPAELIVEINRIFSEERSKYA
;
A
#
# COMPACT_ATOMS: atom_id res chain seq x y z
N MET A 1 14.43 -9.58 -11.04
CA MET A 1 14.71 -8.46 -10.10
C MET A 1 13.92 -8.63 -8.81
N ARG A 2 14.53 -8.60 -7.63
CA ARG A 2 13.85 -8.68 -6.31
C ARG A 2 13.08 -7.37 -6.04
N SER A 3 11.91 -7.44 -5.38
CA SER A 3 11.20 -6.26 -4.87
C SER A 3 12.13 -5.50 -3.92
N LYS A 4 12.54 -4.28 -4.28
CA LYS A 4 13.50 -3.52 -3.48
C LYS A 4 12.79 -2.95 -2.24
N LYS A 5 12.89 -3.67 -1.12
CA LYS A 5 12.60 -3.11 0.22
C LYS A 5 13.84 -2.46 0.78
N PHE A 6 13.64 -1.42 1.57
CA PHE A 6 14.70 -0.73 2.31
C PHE A 6 14.14 -0.21 3.63
N THR A 7 15.03 0.07 4.57
CA THR A 7 14.64 0.55 5.90
C THR A 7 14.74 2.07 5.94
N VAL A 8 13.74 2.71 6.54
CA VAL A 8 13.72 4.15 6.80
C VAL A 8 13.51 4.39 8.29
N SER A 9 14.12 5.44 8.83
CA SER A 9 13.83 5.93 10.17
C SER A 9 12.66 6.92 10.08
N ILE A 10 11.54 6.60 10.73
CA ILE A 10 10.34 7.43 10.80
C ILE A 10 10.09 7.69 12.29
N ASN A 11 10.20 8.95 12.73
CA ASN A 11 10.01 9.35 14.13
C ASN A 11 10.83 8.51 15.13
N GLY A 12 12.06 8.10 14.76
CA GLY A 12 12.94 7.27 15.59
C GLY A 12 12.71 5.76 15.46
N ASN A 13 11.65 5.32 14.78
CA ASN A 13 11.39 3.90 14.51
C ASN A 13 11.97 3.47 13.17
N LEU A 14 12.69 2.36 13.16
CA LEU A 14 13.18 1.74 11.93
C LEU A 14 12.07 0.90 11.29
N THR A 15 11.68 1.26 10.07
CA THR A 15 10.57 0.63 9.35
C THR A 15 11.03 0.17 7.98
N GLU A 16 10.80 -1.10 7.66
CA GLU A 16 10.97 -1.60 6.29
C GLU A 16 9.82 -1.11 5.41
N VAL A 17 10.16 -0.54 4.25
CA VAL A 17 9.20 -0.02 3.28
C VAL A 17 9.45 -0.54 1.87
N TYR A 18 8.38 -0.61 1.08
CA TYR A 18 8.41 -0.76 -0.36
C TYR A 18 8.14 0.58 -1.04
N VAL A 19 8.83 0.85 -2.15
CA VAL A 19 8.31 1.79 -3.15
C VAL A 19 7.09 1.18 -3.87
N ILE A 20 6.35 2.00 -4.62
CA ILE A 20 5.15 1.56 -5.37
C ILE A 20 5.36 0.30 -6.22
N SER A 21 6.54 0.09 -6.80
CA SER A 21 6.84 -1.12 -7.57
C SER A 21 6.91 -2.39 -6.72
N GLY A 22 7.45 -2.29 -5.51
CA GLY A 22 7.44 -3.39 -4.53
C GLY A 22 6.04 -3.68 -4.02
N PHE A 23 5.27 -2.62 -3.72
CA PHE A 23 3.87 -2.74 -3.28
C PHE A 23 3.00 -3.42 -4.35
N ALA A 24 3.10 -2.97 -5.61
CA ALA A 24 2.34 -3.54 -6.73
C ALA A 24 2.63 -5.03 -6.92
N ARG A 25 3.92 -5.42 -6.82
CA ARG A 25 4.33 -6.81 -6.92
C ARG A 25 3.79 -7.66 -5.77
N GLU A 26 3.85 -7.16 -4.54
CA GLU A 26 3.30 -7.88 -3.39
C GLU A 26 1.78 -8.05 -3.52
N CYS A 27 1.09 -7.08 -4.12
CA CYS A 27 -0.34 -7.17 -4.41
C CYS A 27 -0.68 -8.01 -5.65
N ASP A 28 0.30 -8.55 -6.37
CA ASP A 28 0.13 -9.22 -7.67
C ASP A 28 -0.68 -8.37 -8.67
N ARG A 29 -0.29 -7.10 -8.80
CA ARG A 29 -0.91 -6.11 -9.69
C ARG A 29 0.15 -5.28 -10.41
N SER A 30 -0.23 -4.69 -11.54
CA SER A 30 0.63 -3.71 -12.21
C SER A 30 0.70 -2.41 -11.42
N ILE A 31 1.81 -1.67 -11.56
CA ILE A 31 1.98 -0.34 -10.95
C ILE A 31 0.83 0.59 -11.37
N ASP A 32 0.40 0.51 -12.63
CA ASP A 32 -0.69 1.33 -13.14
C ASP A 32 -2.03 0.96 -12.51
N THR A 33 -2.26 -0.32 -12.21
CA THR A 33 -3.47 -0.75 -11.48
C THR A 33 -3.48 -0.16 -10.07
N ILE A 34 -2.36 -0.20 -9.36
CA ILE A 34 -2.24 0.43 -8.03
C ILE A 34 -2.49 1.93 -8.12
N ARG A 35 -1.85 2.63 -9.06
CA ARG A 35 -2.06 4.07 -9.26
C ARG A 35 -3.51 4.41 -9.62
N ARG A 36 -4.16 3.55 -10.41
CA ARG A 36 -5.59 3.68 -10.72
C ARG A 36 -6.44 3.49 -9.47
N TYR A 37 -6.12 2.54 -8.60
CA TYR A 37 -6.81 2.34 -7.34
C TYR A 37 -6.62 3.51 -6.37
N GLU A 38 -5.42 4.10 -6.29
CA GLU A 38 -5.19 5.36 -5.56
C GLU A 38 -6.08 6.49 -6.09
N ARG A 39 -6.05 6.73 -7.41
CA ARG A 39 -6.84 7.80 -8.05
C ARG A 39 -8.35 7.64 -7.86
N ASN A 40 -8.82 6.39 -7.85
CA ASN A 40 -10.24 6.08 -7.71
C ASN A 40 -10.67 5.96 -6.23
N GLY A 41 -9.77 6.19 -5.27
CA GLY A 41 -10.09 6.10 -3.83
C GLY A 41 -10.32 4.67 -3.31
N VAL A 42 -9.86 3.65 -4.04
CA VAL A 42 -9.95 2.24 -3.62
C VAL A 42 -8.86 1.92 -2.59
N ILE A 43 -7.67 2.51 -2.76
CA ILE A 43 -6.57 2.44 -1.80
C ILE A 43 -6.23 3.87 -1.43
N PRO A 44 -6.09 4.21 -0.14
CA PRO A 44 -5.60 5.53 0.25
C PRO A 44 -4.19 5.80 -0.30
N PRO A 45 -3.86 7.05 -0.66
CA PRO A 45 -2.52 7.39 -1.12
C PRO A 45 -1.50 7.12 -0.02
N ALA A 46 -0.31 6.64 -0.40
CA ALA A 46 0.78 6.40 0.55
C ALA A 46 1.00 7.59 1.50
N PHE A 47 1.01 7.32 2.81
CA PHE A 47 1.21 8.34 3.84
C PHE A 47 2.70 8.60 4.13
N LEU A 48 3.59 7.69 3.75
CA LEU A 48 5.03 7.86 3.91
C LEU A 48 5.67 8.33 2.61
N THR A 49 6.57 9.31 2.75
CA THR A 49 7.40 9.79 1.64
C THR A 49 8.86 9.75 2.08
N TYR A 50 9.70 9.10 1.29
CA TYR A 50 11.15 9.06 1.52
C TYR A 50 11.88 9.54 0.26
N ARG A 51 12.69 10.59 0.39
CA ARG A 51 13.42 11.22 -0.74
C ARG A 51 12.52 11.53 -1.95
N GLY A 52 11.32 12.03 -1.70
CA GLY A 52 10.32 12.35 -2.74
C GLY A 52 9.57 11.14 -3.32
N ALA A 53 9.91 9.91 -2.91
CA ALA A 53 9.20 8.70 -3.34
C ALA A 53 8.15 8.27 -2.32
N ARG A 54 6.94 7.97 -2.81
CA ARG A 54 5.86 7.36 -2.02
C ARG A 54 6.23 5.93 -1.61
N CYS A 55 6.13 5.68 -0.31
CA CYS A 55 6.57 4.45 0.33
C CYS A 55 5.45 3.82 1.14
N TYR A 56 5.45 2.49 1.18
CA TYR A 56 4.45 1.67 1.85
C TYR A 56 5.16 0.78 2.87
N PRO A 57 4.75 0.76 4.15
CA PRO A 57 5.31 -0.19 5.11
C PRO A 57 5.14 -1.63 4.63
N VAL A 58 6.17 -2.46 4.83
CA VAL A 58 6.13 -3.87 4.45
C VAL A 58 5.01 -4.60 5.20
N GLU A 59 4.83 -4.31 6.50
CA GLU A 59 3.77 -4.92 7.30
C GLU A 59 2.37 -4.61 6.76
N PHE A 60 2.12 -3.34 6.46
CA PHE A 60 0.88 -2.89 5.81
C PHE A 60 0.65 -3.63 4.49
N THR A 61 1.70 -3.68 3.66
CA THR A 61 1.62 -4.30 2.34
C THR A 61 1.21 -5.76 2.45
N LYS A 62 1.81 -6.52 3.38
CA LYS A 62 1.48 -7.94 3.60
C LYS A 62 0.02 -8.14 4.02
N LYS A 63 -0.52 -7.25 4.86
CA LYS A 63 -1.93 -7.31 5.31
C LYS A 63 -2.90 -6.99 4.19
N VAL A 64 -2.60 -5.98 3.37
CA VAL A 64 -3.51 -5.46 2.35
C VAL A 64 -3.41 -6.22 1.01
N ALA A 65 -2.25 -6.79 0.69
CA ALA A 65 -2.04 -7.60 -0.51
C ALA A 65 -3.13 -8.65 -0.77
N PRO A 66 -3.54 -9.52 0.18
CA PRO A 66 -4.61 -10.49 -0.06
C PRO A 66 -5.96 -9.84 -0.38
N LEU A 67 -6.27 -8.68 0.21
CA LEU A 67 -7.50 -7.93 -0.08
C LEU A 67 -7.47 -7.34 -1.48
N ILE A 68 -6.36 -6.72 -1.88
CA ILE A 68 -6.19 -6.15 -3.22
C ILE A 68 -6.25 -7.23 -4.30
N ARG A 69 -5.69 -8.42 -4.03
CA ARG A 69 -5.75 -9.57 -4.94
C ARG A 69 -7.18 -10.04 -5.21
N ARG A 70 -8.10 -9.86 -4.26
CA ARG A 70 -9.53 -10.19 -4.42
C ARG A 70 -10.30 -9.15 -5.23
N ILE A 71 -9.74 -7.96 -5.46
CA ILE A 71 -10.43 -6.91 -6.23
C ILE A 71 -10.52 -7.35 -7.70
N PRO A 72 -11.74 -7.43 -8.27
CA PRO A 72 -11.93 -7.78 -9.67
C PRO A 72 -11.41 -6.67 -10.57
N CYS A 73 -10.55 -7.01 -11.53
CA CYS A 73 -9.92 -6.02 -12.43
C CYS A 73 -10.89 -5.36 -13.42
N ASN A 74 -12.01 -6.04 -13.73
CA ASN A 74 -13.00 -5.69 -14.74
C ASN A 74 -14.33 -5.16 -14.16
N ARG A 75 -14.43 -5.02 -12.83
CA ARG A 75 -15.65 -4.56 -12.14
C ARG A 75 -15.29 -3.52 -11.09
N LYS A 76 -16.31 -2.79 -10.62
CA LYS A 76 -16.16 -1.88 -9.49
C LYS A 76 -15.70 -2.67 -8.26
N CYS A 77 -14.76 -2.11 -7.50
CA CYS A 77 -14.32 -2.70 -6.25
C CYS A 77 -15.51 -2.79 -5.27
N PRO A 78 -15.76 -3.95 -4.64
CA PRO A 78 -16.75 -4.06 -3.58
C PRO A 78 -16.51 -3.06 -2.45
N ALA A 79 -17.59 -2.43 -1.95
CA ALA A 79 -17.49 -1.42 -0.89
C ALA A 79 -16.88 -2.00 0.40
N GLU A 80 -17.18 -3.25 0.73
CA GLU A 80 -16.63 -3.96 1.90
C GLU A 80 -15.10 -4.00 1.89
N LEU A 81 -14.49 -4.33 0.75
CA LEU A 81 -13.04 -4.35 0.60
C LEU A 81 -12.44 -2.96 0.76
N ILE A 82 -13.10 -1.91 0.25
CA ILE A 82 -12.64 -0.53 0.40
C ILE A 82 -12.63 -0.13 1.89
N VAL A 83 -13.70 -0.45 2.61
CA VAL A 83 -13.80 -0.16 4.05
C VAL A 83 -12.71 -0.90 4.84
N GLU A 84 -12.47 -2.17 4.52
CA GLU A 84 -11.44 -2.97 5.18
C GLU A 84 -10.02 -2.44 4.91
N ILE A 85 -9.71 -2.10 3.66
CA ILE A 85 -8.43 -1.48 3.28
C ILE A 85 -8.24 -0.15 4.01
N ASN A 86 -9.27 0.70 4.06
CA ASN A 86 -9.22 1.99 4.76
C ASN A 86 -9.01 1.84 6.26
N ARG A 87 -9.63 0.83 6.87
CA ARG A 87 -9.42 0.51 8.29
C ARG A 87 -7.97 0.14 8.57
N ILE A 88 -7.42 -0.82 7.81
CA ILE A 88 -6.02 -1.25 7.97
C ILE A 88 -5.05 -0.08 7.73
N PHE A 89 -5.35 0.76 6.75
CA PHE A 89 -4.54 1.94 6.46
C PHE A 89 -4.56 2.95 7.61
N SER A 90 -5.72 3.18 8.22
CA SER A 90 -5.87 4.11 9.35
C SER A 90 -5.15 3.58 10.59
N GLU A 91 -5.31 2.30 10.91
CA GLU A 91 -4.59 1.63 12.01
C GLU A 91 -3.07 1.73 11.83
N GLU A 92 -2.59 1.51 10.61
CA GLU A 92 -1.17 1.60 10.32
C GLU A 92 -0.67 3.06 10.41
N ARG A 93 -1.39 4.01 9.83
CA ARG A 93 -1.03 5.44 9.85
C ARG A 93 -0.89 5.97 11.27
N SER A 94 -1.76 5.55 12.19
CA SER A 94 -1.71 5.94 13.60
C SER A 94 -0.43 5.51 14.33
N LYS A 95 0.32 4.53 13.82
CA LYS A 95 1.62 4.14 14.40
C LYS A 95 2.74 5.15 14.10
N TYR A 96 2.56 5.97 13.07
CA TYR A 96 3.57 6.92 12.57
C TYR A 96 3.14 8.38 12.74
N ALA A 97 1.96 8.63 13.31
CA ALA A 97 1.47 9.95 13.71
C ALA A 97 2.05 10.32 15.08
#